data_AF-A0A2E4P5C6-F1
#
_entry.id   AF-A0A2E4P5C6-F1
#
_cell.length_a   1.000
_cell.length_b   1.000
_cell.length_c   1.000
_cell.angle_alpha   90.00
_cell.angle_beta   90.00
_cell.angle_gamma   90.00
#
_symmetry.space_group_name_H-M   'P 1'
#
loop_
_entity.id
_entity.type
_entity.pdbx_description
1 polymer ?
#
loop_
_entity_poly.entity_id
_entity_poly.type
_entity_poly.pdbx_seq_one_letter_code
_entity_poly.pdbx_strand_id
1 'polypeptide(L)'
;QEISILHARSIAEDILFYDINEEVFNGTIDLVDGKLQNDVIVKGKSLVHSAPLTAIAFDRGFFGNYGNYIVSIGLLLFAFSTAISWSYYGDRAMTFLFGAGSVLYYRIIYVIGFFVASFADTTVIWNVSLITIALMTVPNLIGLLWLRKEVKSTISKYWVDFKKEWPNEKTPE
;
A
#
# COMPACT_ATOMS: atom_id res chain seq x y z
N GLN A 1 -12.53 26.33 -28.52
CA GLN A 1 -13.19 25.29 -27.71
C GLN A 1 -12.26 25.03 -26.53
N GLU A 2 -12.72 25.12 -25.29
CA GLU A 2 -11.88 24.75 -24.14
C GLU A 2 -11.69 23.23 -24.17
N ILE A 3 -10.45 22.78 -24.37
CA ILE A 3 -10.10 21.36 -24.38
C ILE A 3 -9.62 21.01 -22.98
N SER A 4 -10.33 20.10 -22.30
CA SER A 4 -9.91 19.55 -21.01
C SER A 4 -9.18 18.23 -21.24
N ILE A 5 -7.96 18.11 -20.74
CA ILE A 5 -7.19 16.87 -20.78
C ILE A 5 -7.30 16.18 -19.44
N LEU A 6 -7.57 14.87 -19.46
CA LEU A 6 -7.62 14.02 -18.28
C LEU A 6 -6.34 13.21 -18.18
N HIS A 7 -5.68 13.30 -17.03
CA HIS A 7 -4.52 12.48 -16.70
C HIS A 7 -4.57 12.10 -15.20
N ALA A 8 -4.19 10.86 -14.88
CA ALA A 8 -4.20 10.32 -13.51
C ALA A 8 -5.54 10.56 -12.75
N ARG A 9 -6.69 10.44 -13.44
CA ARG A 9 -8.05 10.69 -12.91
C ARG A 9 -8.31 12.15 -12.46
N SER A 10 -7.56 13.12 -13.00
CA SER A 10 -7.75 14.55 -12.77
C SER A 10 -7.67 15.35 -14.07
N ILE A 11 -8.32 16.51 -14.07
CA ILE A 11 -8.11 17.53 -15.10
C ILE A 11 -6.66 18.01 -14.97
N ALA A 12 -5.94 18.00 -16.08
CA ALA A 12 -4.57 18.50 -16.16
C ALA A 12 -4.58 20.02 -16.38
N GLU A 13 -3.60 20.70 -15.78
CA GLU A 13 -3.43 22.15 -15.81
C GLU A 13 -2.08 22.50 -16.47
N ASP A 14 -1.92 23.75 -16.93
CA ASP A 14 -0.67 24.26 -17.51
C ASP A 14 -0.06 23.35 -18.59
N ILE A 15 -0.90 22.94 -19.55
CA ILE A 15 -0.52 21.93 -20.55
C ILE A 15 0.20 22.60 -21.72
N LEU A 16 1.36 22.06 -22.06
CA LEU A 16 2.15 22.44 -23.22
C LEU A 16 2.37 21.21 -24.12
N PHE A 17 2.31 21.45 -25.41
CA PHE A 17 2.53 20.44 -26.45
C PHE A 17 3.92 20.63 -27.04
N TYR A 18 4.63 19.53 -27.22
CA TYR A 18 5.99 19.51 -27.77
C TYR A 18 6.07 18.56 -28.95
N ASP A 19 6.85 18.93 -29.96
CA ASP A 19 7.19 18.02 -31.05
C ASP A 19 8.22 16.97 -30.59
N ILE A 20 8.52 15.98 -31.42
CA ILE A 20 9.53 14.93 -31.17
C ILE A 20 10.93 15.49 -30.87
N ASN A 21 11.20 16.73 -31.29
CA ASN A 21 12.46 17.45 -31.04
C ASN A 21 12.43 18.28 -29.73
N GLU A 22 11.41 18.11 -28.88
CA GLU A 22 11.17 18.88 -27.65
C GLU A 22 10.98 20.40 -27.85
N GLU A 23 10.68 20.85 -29.06
CA GLU A 23 10.29 22.23 -29.32
C GLU A 23 8.79 22.43 -29.10
N VAL A 24 8.39 23.63 -28.66
CA VAL A 24 6.97 23.95 -28.41
C VAL A 24 6.19 23.85 -29.73
N PHE A 25 5.22 22.94 -29.74
CA PHE A 25 4.39 22.69 -30.91
C PHE A 25 3.37 23.80 -31.09
N ASN A 26 3.48 24.52 -32.21
CA ASN A 26 2.54 25.56 -32.63
C ASN A 26 1.87 25.12 -33.93
N GLY A 27 0.81 24.32 -33.82
CA GLY A 27 0.10 23.77 -34.97
C GLY A 27 -1.28 23.26 -34.62
N THR A 28 -1.94 22.67 -35.61
CA THR A 28 -3.20 21.94 -35.40
C THR A 28 -2.90 20.49 -35.03
N ILE A 29 -3.67 19.98 -34.07
CA ILE A 29 -3.57 18.59 -33.61
C ILE A 29 -4.90 17.91 -33.94
N ASP A 30 -4.82 16.82 -34.70
CA ASP A 30 -6.00 16.02 -35.01
C ASP A 30 -6.31 15.08 -33.84
N LEU A 31 -7.57 15.14 -33.39
CA LEU A 31 -8.14 14.30 -32.35
C LEU A 31 -9.17 13.37 -32.97
N VAL A 32 -8.96 12.06 -32.85
CA VAL A 32 -9.96 11.05 -33.24
C VAL A 32 -10.28 10.21 -32.01
N ASP A 33 -11.55 10.13 -31.66
CA ASP A 33 -12.06 9.42 -30.46
C ASP A 33 -11.34 9.81 -29.15
N GLY A 34 -10.97 11.08 -29.01
CA GLY A 34 -10.30 11.60 -27.82
C GLY A 34 -8.83 11.19 -27.68
N LYS A 35 -8.23 10.62 -28.73
CA LYS A 35 -6.79 10.30 -28.80
C LYS A 35 -6.07 11.22 -29.79
N LEU A 36 -4.85 11.59 -29.41
CA LEU A 36 -3.92 12.34 -30.25
C LEU A 36 -3.43 11.43 -31.38
N GLN A 37 -3.50 11.90 -32.63
CA GLN A 37 -3.03 11.14 -33.80
C GLN A 37 -1.57 11.42 -34.17
N ASN A 38 -1.01 12.55 -33.72
CA ASN A 38 0.35 12.97 -34.03
C ASN A 38 1.31 12.55 -32.90
N ASP A 39 2.60 12.39 -33.24
CA ASP A 39 3.70 12.16 -32.28
C ASP A 39 4.02 13.45 -31.50
N VAL A 40 3.07 13.91 -30.71
CA VAL A 40 3.19 15.11 -29.89
C VAL A 40 3.30 14.70 -28.42
N ILE A 41 4.32 15.22 -27.75
CA ILE A 41 4.55 14.99 -26.32
C ILE A 41 3.76 16.03 -25.54
N VAL A 42 2.90 15.58 -24.64
CA VAL A 42 2.10 16.45 -23.77
C VAL A 42 2.78 16.52 -22.39
N LYS A 43 3.19 17.71 -21.95
CA LYS A 43 3.72 17.95 -20.59
C LYS A 43 2.81 18.96 -19.88
N GLY A 44 2.48 18.71 -18.61
CA GLY A 44 1.61 19.57 -17.82
C GLY A 44 1.53 19.14 -16.36
N LYS A 45 0.76 19.87 -15.56
CA LYS A 45 0.47 19.52 -14.16
C LYS A 45 -0.75 18.60 -14.10
N SER A 46 -0.68 17.59 -13.24
CA SER A 46 -1.77 16.64 -13.03
C SER A 46 -1.74 16.13 -11.58
N LEU A 47 -2.75 15.38 -11.18
CA LEU A 47 -2.85 14.83 -9.83
C LEU A 47 -1.69 13.89 -9.54
N VAL A 48 -0.96 14.20 -8.46
CA VAL A 48 0.06 13.32 -7.89
C VAL A 48 -0.61 12.42 -6.85
N HIS A 49 -0.25 11.14 -6.80
CA HIS A 49 -0.86 10.17 -5.88
C HIS A 49 0.19 9.45 -5.02
N SER A 50 -0.27 8.81 -3.94
CA SER A 50 0.53 7.91 -3.08
C SER A 50 1.75 8.61 -2.43
N ALA A 51 2.90 7.92 -2.32
CA ALA A 51 4.08 8.43 -1.64
C ALA A 51 4.60 9.78 -2.18
N PRO A 52 4.65 10.02 -3.51
CA PRO A 52 5.03 11.33 -4.05
C PRO A 52 4.14 12.48 -3.59
N LEU A 53 2.83 12.27 -3.43
CA LEU A 53 1.91 13.30 -2.94
C LEU A 53 2.25 13.71 -1.50
N THR A 54 2.51 12.73 -0.63
CA THR A 54 2.92 12.98 0.75
C THR A 54 4.27 13.68 0.81
N ALA A 55 5.24 13.26 -0.02
CA ALA A 55 6.55 13.89 -0.07
C ALA A 55 6.46 15.37 -0.48
N ILE A 56 5.70 15.70 -1.54
CA ILE A 56 5.47 17.09 -1.99
C ILE A 56 4.72 17.90 -0.92
N ALA A 57 3.75 17.30 -0.24
CA ALA A 57 3.02 17.98 0.83
C ALA A 57 3.92 18.34 2.02
N PHE A 58 4.80 17.42 2.43
CA PHE A 58 5.78 17.67 3.50
C PHE A 58 6.88 18.65 3.08
N ASP A 59 7.27 18.62 1.81
CA ASP A 59 8.21 19.56 1.20
C ASP A 59 7.68 21.01 1.23
N ARG A 60 6.40 21.19 0.89
CA ARG A 60 5.70 22.49 0.95
C ARG A 60 5.29 22.90 2.36
N GLY A 61 5.42 22.01 3.34
CA GLY A 61 5.00 22.22 4.71
C GLY A 61 6.06 22.89 5.57
N PHE A 62 5.89 22.77 6.90
CA PHE A 62 6.79 23.36 7.90
C PHE A 62 8.24 22.92 7.77
N PHE A 63 8.49 21.71 7.26
CA PHE A 63 9.82 21.11 7.17
C PHE A 63 10.61 21.55 5.92
N GLY A 64 9.99 22.27 4.99
CA GLY A 64 10.63 22.66 3.73
C GLY A 64 11.26 21.48 2.99
N ASN A 65 12.40 21.72 2.33
CA ASN A 65 13.15 20.70 1.58
C ASN A 65 13.55 19.46 2.40
N TYR A 66 13.56 19.52 3.74
CA TYR A 66 13.83 18.36 4.60
C TYR A 66 12.64 17.41 4.72
N GLY A 67 11.42 17.88 4.43
CA GLY A 67 10.19 17.09 4.51
C GLY A 67 10.22 15.86 3.61
N ASN A 68 10.77 15.97 2.40
CA ASN A 68 10.90 14.85 1.47
C ASN A 68 11.82 13.73 2.02
N TYR A 69 12.96 14.11 2.61
CA TYR A 69 13.88 13.13 3.22
C TYR A 69 13.26 12.41 4.41
N ILE A 70 12.52 13.13 5.26
CA ILE A 70 11.80 12.55 6.41
C ILE A 70 10.79 11.50 5.93
N VAL A 71 9.98 11.85 4.92
CA VAL A 71 8.98 10.94 4.35
C VAL A 71 9.65 9.72 3.72
N SER A 72 10.75 9.90 2.97
CA SER A 72 11.46 8.82 2.30
C SER A 72 12.10 7.84 3.29
N ILE A 73 12.78 8.33 4.33
CA ILE A 73 13.37 7.49 5.38
C ILE A 73 12.28 6.80 6.20
N GLY A 74 11.21 7.52 6.55
CA GLY A 74 10.07 6.96 7.27
C GLY A 74 9.39 5.84 6.49
N LEU A 75 9.17 6.04 5.19
CA LEU A 75 8.59 5.03 4.31
C LEU A 75 9.49 3.79 4.19
N LEU A 76 10.81 3.98 4.11
CA LEU A 76 11.77 2.88 4.09
C LEU A 76 11.68 2.04 5.37
N LEU A 77 11.72 2.67 6.54
CA LEU A 77 11.63 1.98 7.84
C LEU A 77 10.28 1.27 8.00
N PHE A 78 9.19 1.91 7.57
CA PHE A 78 7.85 1.34 7.60
C PHE A 78 7.71 0.12 6.66
N ALA A 79 8.28 0.19 5.46
CA ALA A 79 8.29 -0.93 4.53
C ALA A 79 9.08 -2.11 5.09
N PHE A 80 10.25 -1.86 5.70
CA PHE A 80 11.06 -2.89 6.33
C PHE A 80 10.35 -3.56 7.52
N SER A 81 9.75 -2.78 8.43
CA SER A 81 9.05 -3.35 9.58
C SER A 81 7.86 -4.21 9.14
N THR A 82 7.11 -3.73 8.14
CA THR A 82 5.99 -4.47 7.53
C THR A 82 6.50 -5.77 6.90
N ALA A 83 7.59 -5.73 6.13
CA ALA A 83 8.17 -6.91 5.51
C ALA A 83 8.61 -7.97 6.54
N ILE A 84 9.15 -7.56 7.69
CA ILE A 84 9.53 -8.48 8.76
C ILE A 84 8.29 -9.13 9.39
N SER A 85 7.26 -8.34 9.70
CA SER A 85 6.02 -8.85 10.29
C SER A 85 5.32 -9.87 9.37
N TRP A 86 5.22 -9.58 8.07
CA TRP A 86 4.62 -10.51 7.09
C TRP A 86 5.45 -11.77 6.88
N SER A 87 6.77 -11.68 6.93
CA SER A 87 7.65 -12.85 6.95
C SER A 87 7.35 -13.75 8.16
N TYR A 88 7.23 -13.17 9.35
CA TYR A 88 6.91 -13.91 10.57
C TYR A 88 5.53 -14.57 10.54
N TYR A 89 4.50 -13.87 10.04
CA TYR A 89 3.17 -14.47 9.89
C TYR A 89 3.18 -15.66 8.93
N GLY A 90 3.91 -15.53 7.82
CA GLY A 90 4.13 -16.64 6.88
C GLY A 90 4.88 -17.81 7.50
N ASP A 91 5.92 -17.56 8.30
CA ASP A 91 6.65 -18.61 9.03
C ASP A 91 5.70 -19.44 9.91
N ARG A 92 4.76 -18.78 10.61
CA ARG A 92 3.78 -19.45 11.46
C ARG A 92 2.77 -20.26 10.65
N ALA A 93 2.30 -19.70 9.53
CA ALA A 93 1.39 -20.41 8.62
C ALA A 93 2.06 -21.64 8.01
N MET A 94 3.30 -21.52 7.54
CA MET A 94 4.08 -22.61 6.97
C MET A 94 4.40 -23.70 8.01
N THR A 95 4.74 -23.30 9.24
CA THR A 95 4.93 -24.24 10.34
C THR A 95 3.65 -25.03 10.63
N PHE A 96 2.48 -24.38 10.59
CA PHE A 96 1.19 -25.03 10.81
C PHE A 96 0.82 -26.01 9.69
N LEU A 97 1.09 -25.65 8.43
CA LEU A 97 0.71 -26.46 7.25
C LEU A 97 1.69 -27.60 6.95
N PHE A 98 2.99 -27.34 7.04
CA PHE A 98 4.05 -28.21 6.54
C PHE A 98 5.15 -28.52 7.57
N GLY A 99 5.00 -28.03 8.81
CA GLY A 99 5.97 -28.22 9.88
C GLY A 99 7.16 -27.25 9.83
N ALA A 100 7.98 -27.26 10.89
CA ALA A 100 9.02 -26.26 11.12
C ALA A 100 10.15 -26.27 10.06
N GLY A 101 10.41 -27.41 9.41
CA GLY A 101 11.44 -27.52 8.36
C GLY A 101 11.11 -26.74 7.07
N SER A 102 9.83 -26.40 6.85
CA SER A 102 9.38 -25.66 5.66
C SER A 102 9.71 -24.16 5.70
N VAL A 103 9.98 -23.62 6.88
CA VAL A 103 10.17 -22.18 7.13
C VAL A 103 11.34 -21.60 6.32
N LEU A 104 12.45 -22.34 6.21
CA LEU A 104 13.61 -21.87 5.46
C LEU A 104 13.28 -21.66 3.98
N TYR A 105 12.59 -22.63 3.36
CA TYR A 105 12.17 -22.54 1.96
C TYR A 105 11.21 -21.39 1.72
N TYR A 106 10.26 -21.18 2.64
CA TYR A 106 9.35 -20.04 2.59
C TYR A 106 10.10 -18.70 2.62
N ARG A 107 11.06 -18.51 3.54
CA ARG A 107 11.84 -17.27 3.62
C ARG A 107 12.64 -17.00 2.35
N ILE A 108 13.20 -18.03 1.74
CA ILE A 108 13.92 -17.90 0.45
C ILE A 108 12.95 -17.39 -0.63
N ILE A 109 11.78 -18.02 -0.77
CA ILE A 109 10.76 -17.61 -1.74
C ILE A 109 10.27 -16.19 -1.45
N TYR A 110 10.06 -15.85 -0.17
CA TYR A 110 9.61 -14.54 0.27
C TYR A 110 10.58 -13.43 -0.15
N VAL A 111 11.89 -13.63 0.06
CA VAL A 111 12.94 -12.68 -0.36
C VAL A 111 13.03 -12.57 -1.88
N ILE A 112 12.97 -13.69 -2.61
CA ILE A 112 12.93 -13.66 -4.08
C ILE A 112 11.68 -12.91 -4.58
N GLY A 113 10.57 -13.04 -3.87
CA GLY A 113 9.33 -12.30 -4.17
C GLY A 113 9.51 -10.78 -4.20
N PHE A 114 10.35 -10.20 -3.33
CA PHE A 114 10.67 -8.76 -3.38
C PHE A 114 11.41 -8.37 -4.65
N PHE A 115 12.33 -9.22 -5.10
CA PHE A 115 13.06 -8.99 -6.35
C PHE A 115 12.13 -9.09 -7.57
N VAL A 116 11.19 -10.03 -7.58
CA VAL A 116 10.18 -10.11 -8.65
C VAL A 116 9.24 -8.90 -8.60
N ALA A 117 8.84 -8.48 -7.41
CA ALA A 117 7.94 -7.34 -7.22
C ALA A 117 8.53 -6.01 -7.71
N SER A 118 9.86 -5.84 -7.73
CA SER A 118 10.48 -4.60 -8.22
C SER A 118 10.33 -4.37 -9.73
N PHE A 119 9.98 -5.40 -10.50
CA PHE A 119 9.75 -5.31 -11.94
C PHE A 119 8.31 -5.60 -12.35
N ALA A 120 7.45 -5.97 -11.41
CA ALA A 120 6.04 -6.27 -11.67
C ALA A 120 5.18 -5.00 -11.63
N ASP A 121 4.07 -5.01 -12.39
CA ASP A 121 3.13 -3.90 -12.40
C ASP A 121 2.49 -3.73 -11.02
N THR A 122 2.52 -2.50 -10.50
CA THR A 122 1.99 -2.16 -9.18
C THR A 122 0.50 -2.48 -9.07
N THR A 123 -0.28 -2.26 -10.13
CA THR A 123 -1.72 -2.59 -10.18
C THR A 123 -1.95 -4.08 -9.99
N VAL A 124 -1.13 -4.93 -10.63
CA VAL A 124 -1.25 -6.38 -10.51
C VAL A 124 -0.95 -6.81 -9.08
N ILE A 125 0.11 -6.28 -8.47
CA ILE A 125 0.49 -6.57 -7.07
C ILE A 125 -0.65 -6.19 -6.12
N TRP A 126 -1.25 -5.01 -6.28
CA TRP A 126 -2.37 -4.56 -5.45
C TRP A 126 -3.60 -5.45 -5.61
N ASN A 127 -3.96 -5.81 -6.84
CA ASN A 127 -5.12 -6.67 -7.09
C ASN A 127 -4.97 -8.06 -6.45
N VAL A 128 -3.79 -8.69 -6.60
CA VAL A 128 -3.50 -9.99 -5.98
C VAL A 128 -3.52 -9.90 -4.45
N SER A 129 -2.95 -8.82 -3.90
CA SER A 129 -2.92 -8.58 -2.45
C SER A 129 -4.33 -8.45 -1.88
N LEU A 130 -5.21 -7.67 -2.52
CA LEU A 130 -6.59 -7.48 -2.08
C LEU A 130 -7.38 -8.80 -2.08
N ILE A 131 -7.24 -9.63 -3.12
CA ILE A 131 -7.89 -10.94 -3.19
C ILE A 131 -7.38 -11.85 -2.07
N THR A 132 -6.07 -11.91 -1.87
CA THR A 132 -5.45 -12.80 -0.87
C THR A 132 -5.81 -12.39 0.56
N ILE A 133 -5.82 -11.09 0.84
CA ILE A 133 -6.25 -10.56 2.15
C ILE A 133 -7.72 -10.89 2.38
N ALA A 134 -8.60 -10.68 1.40
CA ALA A 134 -10.01 -11.03 1.54
C ALA A 134 -10.19 -12.54 1.82
N LEU A 135 -9.50 -13.40 1.09
CA LEU A 135 -9.52 -14.86 1.30
C LEU A 135 -9.03 -15.27 2.68
N MET A 136 -8.06 -14.57 3.26
CA MET A 136 -7.58 -14.81 4.62
C MET A 136 -8.58 -14.28 5.67
N THR A 137 -9.11 -13.09 5.48
CA THR A 137 -9.96 -12.39 6.45
C THR A 137 -11.33 -13.06 6.60
N VAL A 138 -11.97 -13.48 5.50
CA VAL A 138 -13.31 -14.09 5.53
C VAL A 138 -13.40 -15.31 6.48
N PRO A 139 -12.60 -16.38 6.32
CA PRO A 139 -12.68 -17.54 7.21
C PRO A 139 -12.29 -17.19 8.66
N ASN A 140 -11.33 -16.27 8.86
CA ASN A 140 -10.94 -15.83 10.19
C ASN A 140 -12.11 -15.14 10.94
N LEU A 141 -12.82 -14.23 10.27
CA LEU A 141 -13.98 -13.55 10.83
C LEU A 141 -15.13 -14.52 11.14
N ILE A 142 -15.40 -15.48 10.25
CA ILE A 142 -16.40 -16.52 10.49
C ILE A 142 -16.04 -17.34 11.75
N GLY A 143 -14.78 -17.75 11.88
CA GLY A 143 -14.30 -18.47 13.06
C GLY A 143 -14.45 -17.67 14.34
N LEU A 144 -14.13 -16.37 14.31
CA LEU A 144 -14.27 -15.48 15.47
C LEU A 144 -15.74 -15.29 15.88
N LEU A 145 -16.66 -15.17 14.92
CA LEU A 145 -18.10 -15.07 15.20
C LEU A 145 -18.67 -16.37 15.78
N TRP A 146 -18.15 -17.53 15.34
CA TRP A 146 -18.52 -18.82 15.89
C TRP A 146 -18.03 -18.95 17.33
N LEU A 147 -16.76 -18.62 17.59
CA LEU A 147 -16.10 -18.74 18.89
C LEU A 147 -16.42 -17.60 19.87
N ARG A 148 -17.37 -16.72 19.55
CA ARG A 148 -17.65 -15.52 20.36
C ARG A 148 -18.04 -15.84 21.81
N LYS A 149 -18.70 -16.98 22.06
CA LYS A 149 -19.13 -17.38 23.42
C LYS A 149 -17.94 -17.80 24.26
N GLU A 150 -17.04 -18.57 23.66
CA GLU A 150 -15.80 -19.08 24.24
C GLU A 150 -14.85 -17.93 24.55
N VAL A 151 -14.70 -16.96 23.63
CA VAL A 151 -13.93 -15.74 23.86
C VAL A 151 -14.50 -14.96 25.04
N LYS A 152 -15.83 -14.73 25.09
CA LYS A 152 -16.47 -14.03 26.20
C LYS A 152 -16.25 -14.74 27.54
N SER A 153 -16.39 -16.07 27.57
CA SER A 153 -16.14 -16.86 28.78
C SER A 153 -14.67 -16.80 29.21
N THR A 154 -13.74 -16.84 28.27
CA THR A 154 -12.30 -16.81 28.54
C THR A 154 -11.88 -15.45 29.10
N ILE A 155 -12.39 -14.36 28.54
CA ILE A 155 -12.17 -12.99 29.04
C ILE A 155 -12.74 -12.85 30.46
N SER A 156 -13.96 -13.30 30.70
CA SER A 156 -14.56 -13.25 32.04
C SER A 156 -13.73 -14.02 33.08
N LYS A 157 -13.23 -15.20 32.72
CA LYS A 157 -12.35 -15.99 33.59
C LYS A 157 -11.01 -15.28 33.83
N TYR A 158 -10.40 -14.74 32.78
CA TYR A 158 -9.15 -13.98 32.88
C TYR A 158 -9.26 -12.86 33.92
N TRP A 159 -10.36 -12.09 33.93
CA TRP A 159 -10.55 -11.02 34.90
C TRP A 159 -10.76 -11.49 36.34
N VAL A 160 -11.40 -12.64 36.53
CA VAL A 160 -11.53 -13.27 37.86
C VAL A 160 -10.15 -13.68 38.38
N ASP A 161 -9.36 -14.35 37.54
CA ASP A 161 -8.01 -14.79 37.89
C ASP A 161 -7.07 -13.59 38.11
N PHE A 162 -7.17 -12.55 37.27
CA PHE A 162 -6.42 -11.31 37.40
C PHE A 162 -6.71 -10.59 38.72
N LYS A 163 -7.98 -10.43 39.12
CA LYS A 163 -8.34 -9.79 40.40
C LYS A 163 -7.85 -10.59 41.61
N LYS A 164 -7.73 -11.91 41.48
CA LYS A 164 -7.18 -12.77 42.53
C LYS A 164 -5.68 -12.57 42.70
N GLU A 165 -4.95 -12.42 41.59
CA GLU A 165 -3.49 -12.22 41.60
C GLU A 165 -3.08 -10.78 41.92
N TRP A 166 -3.88 -9.78 41.50
CA TRP A 166 -3.62 -8.35 41.70
C TRP A 166 -4.82 -7.62 42.32
N PRO A 167 -5.12 -7.85 43.61
CA PRO A 167 -6.35 -7.34 44.25
C PRO A 167 -6.40 -5.81 44.41
N ASN A 168 -5.25 -5.13 44.34
CA ASN A 168 -5.15 -3.69 44.56
C ASN A 168 -5.09 -2.88 43.24
N GLU A 169 -5.06 -3.54 42.09
CA GLU A 169 -5.03 -2.88 40.79
C GLU A 169 -6.43 -2.53 40.31
N LYS A 170 -6.60 -1.30 39.81
CA LYS A 170 -7.90 -0.85 39.27
C LYS A 170 -8.15 -1.49 37.92
N THR A 171 -9.20 -2.29 37.81
CA THR A 171 -9.60 -2.89 36.53
C THR A 171 -10.49 -1.96 35.71
N PRO A 172 -10.42 -1.99 34.36
CA PRO A 172 -11.28 -1.18 33.48
C PRO A 172 -12.76 -1.61 33.41
N GLU A 173 -13.08 -2.81 33.91
CA GLU A 173 -14.45 -3.33 34.04
C GLU A 173 -15.20 -2.72 35.24
#